data_AF-A0A426DRL9-F1
#
_entry.id   AF-A0A426DRL9-F1
#
_cell.length_a   1.000
_cell.length_b   1.000
_cell.length_c   1.000
_cell.angle_alpha   90.00
_cell.angle_beta   90.00
_cell.angle_gamma   90.00
#
_symmetry.space_group_name_H-M   'P 1'
#
loop_
_entity.id
_entity.type
_entity.pdbx_description
1 polymer ?
#
loop_
_entity_poly.entity_id
_entity_poly.type
_entity_poly.pdbx_seq_one_letter_code
_entity_poly.pdbx_strand_id
1 'polypeptide(L)'
;MNYEDLYQTLQPHEKSVKDCISSLQRLFKAVLRETENGDVKSLVRDLNAMEEAAAVITSSLKDLAGAVDDFDAKAYFENGDFAEQMLAVCEEKGVDVRGEFPVYEMFPYRVKLDAENQDVYLDRKKLQCMRPQSLIDTIRSSQEKLNKASFNELTFANELSDAYDLALLKQKRQPGTDIYLTSLYKFLAPMSRFRKDYSQKSFAFDLARLYISGIDETKAGKKFQFGPTRDQNKSIRILDQNGNEQFLATIRFYEE
;
A
#
# COMPACT_ATOMS: atom_id res chain seq x y z
N MET A 1 9.76 9.60 20.03
CA MET A 1 9.05 8.49 20.73
C MET A 1 8.50 7.58 19.66
N ASN A 2 8.73 6.27 19.74
CA ASN A 2 8.36 5.36 18.66
C ASN A 2 6.85 5.11 18.66
N TYR A 3 6.20 5.09 17.49
CA TYR A 3 4.78 4.75 17.39
C TYR A 3 4.52 3.32 17.89
N GLU A 4 5.48 2.40 17.74
CA GLU A 4 5.38 1.04 18.28
C GLU A 4 5.35 1.02 19.81
N ASP A 5 6.05 1.94 20.50
CA ASP A 5 5.97 2.04 21.96
C ASP A 5 4.58 2.52 22.41
N LEU A 6 4.01 3.50 21.68
CA LEU A 6 2.62 3.92 21.87
C LEU A 6 1.68 2.73 21.63
N TYR A 7 1.84 2.02 20.52
CA TYR A 7 0.99 0.89 20.16
C TYR A 7 1.02 -0.22 21.21
N GLN A 8 2.20 -0.59 21.72
CA GLN A 8 2.35 -1.56 22.81
C GLN A 8 1.72 -1.09 24.11
N THR A 9 1.77 0.21 24.39
CA THR A 9 1.15 0.81 25.58
C THR A 9 -0.38 0.78 25.49
N LEU A 10 -0.97 0.97 24.30
CA LEU A 10 -2.42 0.97 24.11
C LEU A 10 -3.04 -0.45 24.17
N GLN A 11 -2.36 -1.47 23.65
CA GLN A 11 -2.85 -2.86 23.58
C GLN A 11 -3.45 -3.43 24.88
N PRO A 12 -2.81 -3.33 26.07
CA PRO A 12 -3.37 -3.86 27.30
C PRO A 12 -4.66 -3.15 27.71
N HIS A 13 -4.74 -1.83 27.51
CA HIS A 13 -5.94 -1.05 27.81
C HIS A 13 -7.08 -1.36 26.82
N GLU A 14 -6.79 -1.49 25.52
CA GLU A 14 -7.76 -1.93 24.52
C GLU A 14 -8.36 -3.31 24.86
N LYS A 15 -7.50 -4.25 25.29
CA LYS A 15 -7.92 -5.58 25.73
C LYS A 15 -8.80 -5.51 26.98
N SER A 16 -8.39 -4.73 27.98
CA SER A 16 -9.16 -4.51 29.20
C SER A 16 -10.55 -3.95 28.89
N VAL A 17 -10.65 -2.93 28.04
CA VAL A 17 -11.93 -2.34 27.61
C VAL A 17 -12.80 -3.39 26.92
N LYS A 18 -12.24 -4.17 26.00
CA LYS A 18 -12.98 -5.24 25.30
C LYS A 18 -13.54 -6.30 26.27
N ASP A 19 -12.71 -6.76 27.20
CA ASP A 19 -13.09 -7.78 28.18
C ASP A 19 -14.18 -7.24 29.13
N CYS A 20 -14.07 -5.98 29.56
CA CYS A 20 -15.09 -5.31 30.39
C CYS A 20 -16.41 -5.08 29.64
N ILE A 21 -16.39 -4.69 28.34
CA ILE A 21 -17.59 -4.58 27.52
C ILE A 21 -18.32 -5.93 27.42
N SER A 22 -17.57 -7.01 27.18
CA SER A 22 -18.17 -8.35 27.11
C SER A 22 -18.81 -8.77 28.44
N SER A 23 -18.18 -8.40 29.55
CA SER A 23 -18.68 -8.66 30.91
C SER A 23 -19.94 -7.84 31.21
N LEU A 24 -19.97 -6.55 30.84
CA LEU A 24 -21.15 -5.71 30.96
C LEU A 24 -22.32 -6.23 30.13
N GLN A 25 -22.08 -6.69 28.90
CA GLN A 25 -23.12 -7.30 28.07
C GLN A 25 -23.72 -8.54 28.72
N ARG A 26 -22.90 -9.35 29.40
CA ARG A 26 -23.37 -10.53 30.15
C ARG A 26 -24.20 -10.13 31.37
N LEU A 27 -23.70 -9.19 32.17
CA LEU A 27 -24.40 -8.70 33.36
C LEU A 27 -25.72 -8.02 33.02
N PHE A 28 -25.76 -7.22 31.93
CA PHE A 28 -27.00 -6.61 31.45
C PHE A 28 -28.08 -7.66 31.12
N LYS A 29 -27.70 -8.78 30.49
CA LYS A 29 -28.64 -9.89 30.22
C LYS A 29 -29.11 -10.58 31.50
N ALA A 30 -28.24 -10.71 32.51
CA ALA A 30 -28.59 -11.29 33.81
C ALA A 30 -29.58 -10.39 34.56
N VAL A 31 -29.31 -9.09 34.62
CA VAL A 31 -30.22 -8.08 35.20
C VAL A 31 -31.60 -8.10 34.57
N LEU A 32 -31.70 -8.20 33.23
CA LEU A 32 -33.00 -8.34 32.55
C LEU A 32 -33.75 -9.59 33.02
N ARG A 33 -33.08 -10.75 33.08
CA ARG A 33 -33.66 -12.01 33.53
C ARG A 33 -34.06 -11.98 35.00
N GLU A 34 -33.25 -11.37 35.87
CA GLU A 34 -33.51 -11.27 37.30
C GLU A 34 -34.67 -10.32 37.60
N THR A 35 -34.81 -9.27 36.80
CA THR A 35 -35.97 -8.36 36.82
C THR A 35 -37.26 -9.11 36.45
N GLU A 36 -37.22 -9.95 35.41
CA GLU A 36 -38.36 -10.78 35.01
C GLU A 36 -38.73 -11.83 36.06
N ASN A 37 -37.73 -12.44 36.71
CA ASN A 37 -37.94 -13.51 37.69
C ASN A 37 -38.14 -13.01 39.14
N GLY A 38 -37.93 -11.71 39.41
CA GLY A 38 -38.09 -11.10 40.72
C GLY A 38 -36.99 -11.43 41.75
N ASP A 39 -35.81 -11.87 41.31
CA ASP A 39 -34.68 -12.17 42.22
C ASP A 39 -33.91 -10.88 42.58
N VAL A 40 -34.42 -10.17 43.58
CA VAL A 40 -33.87 -8.88 44.03
C VAL A 40 -32.45 -9.01 44.59
N LYS A 41 -32.09 -10.16 45.16
CA LYS A 41 -30.76 -10.34 45.78
C LYS A 41 -29.68 -10.46 44.72
N SER A 42 -29.95 -11.24 43.68
CA SER A 42 -29.03 -11.38 42.54
C SER A 42 -29.01 -10.08 41.72
N LEU A 43 -30.15 -9.40 41.57
CA LEU A 43 -30.24 -8.08 40.91
C LEU A 43 -29.32 -7.02 41.55
N VAL A 44 -29.33 -6.88 42.87
CA VAL A 44 -28.45 -5.91 43.57
C VAL A 44 -26.97 -6.27 43.35
N ARG A 45 -26.64 -7.56 43.39
CA ARG A 45 -25.27 -8.03 43.17
C ARG A 45 -24.81 -7.72 41.74
N ASP A 46 -25.64 -8.03 40.75
CA ASP A 46 -25.29 -7.86 39.34
C ASP A 46 -25.25 -6.37 38.94
N LEU A 47 -26.10 -5.52 39.55
CA LEU A 47 -26.02 -4.07 39.40
C LEU A 47 -24.72 -3.49 39.98
N ASN A 48 -24.29 -3.92 41.17
CA ASN A 48 -23.01 -3.50 41.74
C ASN A 48 -21.82 -3.96 40.86
N ALA A 49 -21.88 -5.19 40.35
CA ALA A 49 -20.87 -5.71 39.43
C ALA A 49 -20.84 -4.93 38.09
N MET A 50 -21.99 -4.43 37.62
CA MET A 50 -22.06 -3.55 36.45
C MET A 50 -21.42 -2.19 36.73
N GLU A 51 -21.66 -1.60 37.90
CA GLU A 51 -21.06 -0.34 38.31
C GLU A 51 -19.52 -0.44 38.38
N GLU A 52 -19.01 -1.51 39.01
CA GLU A 52 -17.57 -1.78 39.06
C GLU A 52 -16.97 -1.94 37.65
N ALA A 53 -17.62 -2.71 36.77
CA ALA A 53 -17.15 -2.90 35.40
C ALA A 53 -17.17 -1.59 34.59
N ALA A 54 -18.16 -0.72 34.80
CA ALA A 54 -18.22 0.61 34.17
C ALA A 54 -17.12 1.55 34.68
N ALA A 55 -16.79 1.49 35.97
CA ALA A 55 -15.69 2.26 36.55
C ALA A 55 -14.33 1.88 35.93
N VAL A 56 -14.08 0.57 35.74
CA VAL A 56 -12.87 0.06 35.09
C VAL A 56 -12.78 0.50 33.62
N ILE A 57 -13.89 0.50 32.87
CA ILE A 57 -13.89 1.03 31.50
C ILE A 57 -13.53 2.52 31.51
N THR A 58 -14.10 3.29 32.44
CA THR A 58 -13.85 4.72 32.53
C THR A 58 -12.38 5.01 32.86
N SER A 59 -11.74 4.25 33.75
CA SER A 59 -10.31 4.40 34.02
C SER A 59 -9.46 4.01 32.82
N SER A 60 -9.72 2.86 32.20
CA SER A 60 -8.96 2.40 31.02
C SER A 60 -9.09 3.37 29.84
N LEU A 61 -10.24 4.03 29.66
CA LEU A 61 -10.42 5.07 28.66
C LEU A 61 -9.62 6.35 28.97
N LYS A 62 -9.49 6.73 30.24
CA LYS A 62 -8.64 7.85 30.65
C LYS A 62 -7.17 7.56 30.39
N ASP A 63 -6.72 6.33 30.70
CA ASP A 63 -5.34 5.91 30.44
C ASP A 63 -5.05 5.89 28.93
N LEU A 64 -5.99 5.40 28.10
CA LEU A 64 -5.89 5.47 26.64
C LEU A 64 -5.81 6.92 26.14
N ALA A 65 -6.64 7.81 26.66
CA ALA A 65 -6.63 9.22 26.28
C ALA A 65 -5.31 9.89 26.68
N GLY A 66 -4.81 9.63 27.89
CA GLY A 66 -3.52 10.14 28.36
C GLY A 66 -2.35 9.68 27.50
N ALA A 67 -2.29 8.38 27.16
CA ALA A 67 -1.25 7.85 26.30
C ALA A 67 -1.25 8.46 24.89
N VAL A 68 -2.42 8.82 24.36
CA VAL A 68 -2.55 9.52 23.06
C VAL A 68 -2.17 10.99 23.17
N ASP A 69 -2.57 11.68 24.24
CA ASP A 69 -2.24 13.09 24.48
C ASP A 69 -0.72 13.28 24.70
N ASP A 70 -0.05 12.30 25.29
CA ASP A 70 1.41 12.29 25.47
C ASP A 70 2.17 12.07 24.16
N PHE A 71 1.51 11.58 23.11
CA PHE A 71 2.14 11.33 21.82
C PHE A 71 2.06 12.55 20.89
N ASP A 72 3.17 13.28 20.79
CA ASP A 72 3.29 14.37 19.83
C ASP A 72 3.50 13.86 18.39
N ALA A 73 2.38 13.65 17.71
CA ALA A 73 2.34 13.25 16.30
C ALA A 73 3.00 14.27 15.34
N LYS A 74 3.07 15.55 15.69
CA LYS A 74 3.68 16.61 14.87
C LYS A 74 5.20 16.48 14.94
N ALA A 75 5.74 16.47 16.16
CA ALA A 75 7.17 16.25 16.38
C ALA A 75 7.64 14.92 15.80
N TYR A 76 6.81 13.88 15.86
CA TYR A 76 7.11 12.57 15.28
C TYR A 76 7.33 12.58 13.75
N PHE A 77 6.59 13.41 13.01
CA PHE A 77 6.78 13.57 11.56
C PHE A 77 7.88 14.57 11.23
N GLU A 78 7.98 15.67 11.98
CA GLU A 78 8.96 16.74 11.73
C GLU A 78 10.39 16.31 12.05
N ASN A 79 10.59 15.52 13.12
CA ASN A 79 11.92 15.06 13.53
C ASN A 79 12.46 13.92 12.66
N GLY A 80 11.64 13.34 11.77
CA GLY A 80 12.04 12.24 10.90
C GLY A 80 11.95 10.84 11.54
N ASP A 81 11.55 10.72 12.81
CA ASP A 81 11.36 9.43 13.50
C ASP A 81 10.45 8.47 12.70
N PHE A 82 9.39 8.99 12.06
CA PHE A 82 8.53 8.20 11.17
C PHE A 82 9.29 7.63 9.98
N ALA A 83 10.12 8.44 9.34
CA ALA A 83 10.88 8.04 8.15
C ALA A 83 11.95 7.00 8.50
N GLU A 84 12.65 7.17 9.62
CA GLU A 84 13.65 6.21 10.11
C GLU A 84 13.01 4.84 10.39
N GLN A 85 11.89 4.81 11.11
CA GLN A 85 11.18 3.55 11.37
C GLN A 85 10.62 2.93 10.10
N MET A 86 10.12 3.74 9.16
CA MET A 86 9.66 3.25 7.88
C MET A 86 10.79 2.56 7.13
N LEU A 87 11.98 3.16 7.07
CA LEU A 87 13.15 2.57 6.41
C LEU A 87 13.59 1.28 7.09
N ALA A 88 13.65 1.25 8.43
CA ALA A 88 14.00 0.05 9.19
C ALA A 88 13.02 -1.11 8.92
N VAL A 89 11.71 -0.83 8.91
CA VAL A 89 10.69 -1.85 8.59
C VAL A 89 10.78 -2.30 7.14
N CYS A 90 11.13 -1.41 6.22
CA CYS A 90 11.34 -1.80 4.82
C CYS A 90 12.51 -2.76 4.67
N GLU A 91 13.63 -2.48 5.34
CA GLU A 91 14.80 -3.36 5.36
C GLU A 91 14.45 -4.74 5.95
N GLU A 92 13.75 -4.78 7.09
CA GLU A 92 13.30 -6.02 7.73
C GLU A 92 12.39 -6.85 6.81
N LYS A 93 11.49 -6.20 6.07
CA LYS A 93 10.51 -6.86 5.21
C LYS A 93 11.00 -7.11 3.78
N GLY A 94 12.24 -6.73 3.46
CA GLY A 94 12.82 -6.84 2.13
C GLY A 94 12.10 -6.00 1.07
N VAL A 95 11.49 -4.89 1.49
CA VAL A 95 10.89 -3.91 0.57
C VAL A 95 11.98 -2.94 0.16
N ASP A 96 12.26 -2.90 -1.13
CA ASP A 96 13.24 -1.99 -1.69
C ASP A 96 12.70 -0.54 -1.70
N VAL A 97 13.47 0.37 -1.11
CA VAL A 97 13.12 1.80 -0.93
C VAL A 97 14.24 2.67 -1.46
N ARG A 98 13.88 3.70 -2.23
CA ARG A 98 14.81 4.78 -2.60
C ARG A 98 14.18 6.14 -2.45
N GLY A 99 15.01 7.18 -2.47
CA GLY A 99 14.58 8.56 -2.31
C GLY A 99 14.97 9.13 -0.95
N GLU A 100 14.65 10.40 -0.78
CA GLU A 100 14.95 11.18 0.41
C GLU A 100 13.68 11.91 0.86
N PHE A 101 13.61 12.25 2.15
CA PHE A 101 12.48 12.98 2.69
C PHE A 101 12.18 14.24 1.84
N PRO A 102 10.92 14.48 1.43
CA PRO A 102 9.69 13.80 1.85
C PRO A 102 9.20 12.68 0.92
N VAL A 103 9.95 12.30 -0.12
CA VAL A 103 9.48 11.39 -1.17
C VAL A 103 10.32 10.12 -1.25
N TYR A 104 9.66 8.99 -1.04
CA TYR A 104 10.23 7.66 -1.15
C TYR A 104 9.56 6.87 -2.29
N GLU A 105 10.33 6.07 -2.99
CA GLU A 105 9.90 5.20 -4.07
C GLU A 105 10.06 3.73 -3.65
N MET A 106 8.95 3.03 -3.58
CA MET A 106 8.84 1.62 -3.21
C MET A 106 8.12 0.87 -4.34
N PHE A 107 8.86 0.37 -5.34
CA PHE A 107 8.27 -0.11 -6.59
C PHE A 107 7.06 -1.05 -6.38
N PRO A 108 5.90 -0.83 -7.03
CA PRO A 108 5.55 0.22 -8.00
C PRO A 108 4.88 1.47 -7.38
N TYR A 109 5.01 1.69 -6.09
CA TYR A 109 4.40 2.79 -5.32
C TYR A 109 5.37 3.93 -5.07
N ARG A 110 4.84 5.15 -4.99
CA ARG A 110 5.55 6.32 -4.47
C ARG A 110 4.90 6.76 -3.17
N VAL A 111 5.67 6.81 -2.09
CA VAL A 111 5.25 7.28 -0.77
C VAL A 111 5.73 8.72 -0.62
N LYS A 112 4.81 9.65 -0.35
CA LYS A 112 5.15 11.03 0.02
C LYS A 112 4.68 11.28 1.45
N LEU A 113 5.58 11.77 2.29
CA LEU A 113 5.28 12.19 3.65
C LEU A 113 4.94 13.68 3.65
N ASP A 114 3.86 14.06 4.32
CA ASP A 114 3.45 15.45 4.50
C ASP A 114 3.46 15.74 5.99
N ALA A 115 4.56 16.30 6.48
CA ALA A 115 4.75 16.59 7.90
C ALA A 115 3.81 17.71 8.40
N GLU A 116 3.46 18.68 7.54
CA GLU A 116 2.58 19.78 7.92
C GLU A 116 1.16 19.30 8.24
N ASN A 117 0.64 18.40 7.39
CA ASN A 117 -0.70 17.83 7.54
C ASN A 117 -0.74 16.50 8.29
N GLN A 118 0.42 15.97 8.71
CA GLN A 118 0.58 14.64 9.31
C GLN A 118 -0.01 13.51 8.45
N ASP A 119 0.12 13.65 7.13
CA ASP A 119 -0.48 12.74 6.17
C ASP A 119 0.58 11.92 5.43
N VAL A 120 0.26 10.67 5.14
CA VAL A 120 1.06 9.82 4.26
C VAL A 120 0.31 9.66 2.94
N TYR A 121 0.95 10.02 1.84
CA TYR A 121 0.40 9.85 0.50
C TYR A 121 1.02 8.63 -0.16
N LEU A 122 0.16 7.68 -0.57
CA LEU A 122 0.54 6.59 -1.46
C LEU A 122 0.11 6.97 -2.88
N ASP A 123 1.06 7.42 -3.67
CA ASP A 123 0.94 8.06 -5.00
C ASP A 123 0.07 9.31 -4.99
N ARG A 124 -1.26 9.13 -5.06
CA ARG A 124 -2.28 10.19 -5.06
C ARG A 124 -3.34 9.96 -3.98
N LYS A 125 -3.28 8.83 -3.28
CA LYS A 125 -4.24 8.47 -2.24
C LYS A 125 -3.69 8.90 -0.90
N LYS A 126 -4.41 9.78 -0.22
CA LYS A 126 -4.16 10.13 1.18
C LYS A 126 -4.46 8.91 2.05
N LEU A 127 -3.48 8.51 2.85
CA LEU A 127 -3.61 7.52 3.91
C LEU A 127 -3.45 8.23 5.24
N GLN A 128 -4.47 8.13 6.08
CA GLN A 128 -4.41 8.55 7.48
C GLN A 128 -3.78 7.44 8.33
N CYS A 129 -2.60 6.94 7.94
CA CYS A 129 -1.90 5.91 8.68
C CYS A 129 -0.61 6.47 9.29
N MET A 130 -0.54 6.46 10.61
CA MET A 130 0.60 6.96 11.40
C MET A 130 1.56 5.85 11.82
N ARG A 131 1.22 4.58 11.54
CA ARG A 131 2.04 3.41 11.86
C ARG A 131 2.86 2.96 10.65
N PRO A 132 4.20 3.12 10.65
CA PRO A 132 5.05 2.68 9.55
C PRO A 132 4.88 1.20 9.22
N GLN A 133 4.73 0.33 10.23
CA GLN A 133 4.62 -1.11 10.00
C GLN A 133 3.40 -1.50 9.16
N SER A 134 2.24 -0.87 9.42
CA SER A 134 1.00 -1.12 8.70
C SER A 134 1.05 -0.61 7.25
N LEU A 135 1.74 0.51 7.02
CA LEU A 135 1.98 1.03 5.67
C LEU A 135 2.76 0.02 4.84
N ILE A 136 3.88 -0.49 5.37
CA ILE A 136 4.74 -1.44 4.65
C ILE A 136 4.04 -2.79 4.43
N ASP A 137 3.26 -3.28 5.41
CA ASP A 137 2.44 -4.49 5.23
C ASP A 137 1.43 -4.34 4.09
N THR A 138 0.82 -3.17 3.97
CA THR A 138 -0.13 -2.86 2.90
C THR A 138 0.55 -2.87 1.54
N ILE A 139 1.73 -2.25 1.44
CA ILE A 139 2.53 -2.21 0.21
C ILE A 139 2.96 -3.62 -0.20
N ARG A 140 3.53 -4.39 0.72
CA ARG A 140 3.97 -5.77 0.48
C ARG A 140 2.82 -6.68 0.06
N SER A 141 1.70 -6.65 0.80
CA SER A 141 0.52 -7.45 0.46
C SER A 141 0.00 -7.12 -0.94
N SER A 142 0.15 -5.86 -1.37
CA SER A 142 -0.24 -5.45 -2.71
C SER A 142 0.77 -5.89 -3.77
N GLN A 143 2.08 -5.80 -3.50
CA GLN A 143 3.12 -6.35 -4.38
C GLN A 143 2.95 -7.86 -4.57
N GLU A 144 2.66 -8.61 -3.50
CA GLU A 144 2.42 -10.05 -3.56
C GLU A 144 1.20 -10.41 -4.43
N LYS A 145 0.12 -9.61 -4.37
CA LYS A 145 -1.06 -9.78 -5.23
C LYS A 145 -0.72 -9.56 -6.69
N LEU A 146 0.06 -8.51 -7.00
CA LEU A 146 0.53 -8.26 -8.36
C LEU A 146 1.43 -9.41 -8.85
N ASN A 147 2.30 -9.93 -7.99
CA ASN A 147 3.16 -11.09 -8.25
C ASN A 147 2.41 -12.41 -8.50
N LYS A 148 1.24 -12.60 -7.89
CA LYS A 148 0.42 -13.81 -8.08
C LYS A 148 -0.50 -13.74 -9.30
N ALA A 149 -0.69 -12.57 -9.91
CA ALA A 149 -1.51 -12.43 -11.11
C ALA A 149 -0.88 -13.21 -12.27
N SER A 150 -1.68 -14.04 -12.95
CA SER A 150 -1.23 -14.80 -14.11
C SER A 150 -0.75 -13.85 -15.21
N PHE A 151 0.47 -14.07 -15.67
CA PHE A 151 1.10 -13.27 -16.71
C PHE A 151 1.56 -14.19 -17.83
N ASN A 152 1.35 -13.76 -19.08
CA ASN A 152 1.85 -14.44 -20.25
C ASN A 152 2.65 -13.42 -21.05
N GLU A 153 3.98 -13.55 -20.97
CA GLU A 153 4.98 -12.63 -21.49
C GLU A 153 4.80 -12.43 -23.00
N LEU A 154 4.64 -13.53 -23.75
CA LEU A 154 4.46 -13.50 -25.19
C LEU A 154 3.18 -12.77 -25.59
N THR A 155 2.08 -13.00 -24.88
CA THR A 155 0.81 -12.35 -25.22
C THR A 155 0.87 -10.86 -24.88
N PHE A 156 1.51 -10.49 -23.78
CA PHE A 156 1.75 -9.10 -23.43
C PHE A 156 2.65 -8.39 -24.45
N ALA A 157 3.73 -9.03 -24.91
CA ALA A 157 4.62 -8.46 -25.94
C ALA A 157 3.88 -8.19 -27.26
N ASN A 158 2.98 -9.09 -27.68
CA ASN A 158 2.14 -8.86 -28.85
C ASN A 158 1.15 -7.71 -28.64
N GLU A 159 0.50 -7.64 -27.47
CA GLU A 159 -0.42 -6.54 -27.15
C GLU A 159 0.31 -5.19 -27.09
N LEU A 160 1.56 -5.16 -26.62
CA LEU A 160 2.43 -3.99 -26.68
C LEU A 160 2.75 -3.59 -28.12
N SER A 161 3.02 -4.56 -29.00
CA SER A 161 3.23 -4.30 -30.44
C SER A 161 1.99 -3.70 -31.08
N ASP A 162 0.81 -4.26 -30.81
CA ASP A 162 -0.47 -3.75 -31.36
C ASP A 162 -0.74 -2.32 -30.86
N ALA A 163 -0.50 -2.05 -29.57
CA ALA A 163 -0.63 -0.71 -29.01
C ALA A 163 0.40 0.28 -29.61
N TYR A 164 1.60 -0.20 -29.93
CA TYR A 164 2.66 0.59 -30.55
C TYR A 164 2.31 0.97 -31.99
N ASP A 165 1.83 0.00 -32.78
CA ASP A 165 1.36 0.25 -34.16
C ASP A 165 0.20 1.26 -34.17
N LEU A 166 -0.76 1.15 -33.23
CA LEU A 166 -1.82 2.14 -33.05
C LEU A 166 -1.28 3.53 -32.65
N ALA A 167 -0.27 3.57 -31.76
CA ALA A 167 0.34 4.82 -31.33
C ALA A 167 1.08 5.52 -32.49
N LEU A 168 1.81 4.76 -33.33
CA LEU A 168 2.46 5.27 -34.54
C LEU A 168 1.44 5.85 -35.52
N LEU A 169 0.35 5.13 -35.78
CA LEU A 169 -0.72 5.57 -36.68
C LEU A 169 -1.36 6.87 -36.20
N LYS A 170 -1.69 6.99 -34.91
CA LYS A 170 -2.28 8.23 -34.36
C LYS A 170 -1.29 9.40 -34.31
N GLN A 171 -0.02 9.13 -34.04
CA GLN A 171 1.01 10.18 -33.93
C GLN A 171 1.68 10.52 -35.27
N LYS A 172 1.29 9.84 -36.36
CA LYS A 172 1.89 9.97 -37.71
C LYS A 172 3.42 9.83 -37.68
N ARG A 173 3.92 8.86 -36.92
CA ARG A 173 5.35 8.56 -36.78
C ARG A 173 5.76 7.38 -37.64
N GLN A 174 7.04 7.31 -38.00
CA GLN A 174 7.57 6.19 -38.78
C GLN A 174 7.80 4.95 -37.89
N PRO A 175 7.68 3.74 -38.46
CA PRO A 175 8.11 2.51 -37.80
C PRO A 175 9.55 2.62 -37.27
N GLY A 176 9.83 2.01 -36.12
CA GLY A 176 11.11 2.13 -35.44
C GLY A 176 11.34 3.44 -34.66
N THR A 177 10.33 4.30 -34.47
CA THR A 177 10.46 5.48 -33.62
C THR A 177 10.27 5.14 -32.15
N ASP A 178 11.13 5.65 -31.27
CA ASP A 178 10.94 5.52 -29.82
C ASP A 178 9.62 6.15 -29.34
N ILE A 179 8.79 5.35 -28.67
CA ILE A 179 7.55 5.80 -28.03
C ILE A 179 7.67 5.66 -26.52
N TYR A 180 7.25 6.69 -25.79
CA TYR A 180 7.20 6.65 -24.32
C TYR A 180 6.22 5.60 -23.80
N LEU A 181 6.65 4.80 -22.82
CA LEU A 181 5.84 3.78 -22.17
C LEU A 181 4.58 4.35 -21.50
N THR A 182 4.68 5.56 -20.93
CA THR A 182 3.54 6.28 -20.35
C THR A 182 2.49 6.69 -21.38
N SER A 183 2.91 6.95 -22.62
CA SER A 183 2.00 7.21 -23.73
C SER A 183 1.40 5.92 -24.28
N LEU A 184 2.22 4.86 -24.38
CA LEU A 184 1.79 3.55 -24.83
C LEU A 184 0.70 2.96 -23.92
N TYR A 185 0.82 3.13 -22.60
CA TYR A 185 -0.21 2.74 -21.63
C TYR A 185 -1.61 3.29 -21.98
N LYS A 186 -1.72 4.51 -22.51
CA LYS A 186 -3.01 5.11 -22.91
C LYS A 186 -3.67 4.40 -24.10
N PHE A 187 -2.87 3.76 -24.94
CA PHE A 187 -3.34 2.97 -26.09
C PHE A 187 -3.58 1.50 -25.73
N LEU A 188 -2.88 1.01 -24.71
CA LEU A 188 -3.03 -0.34 -24.19
C LEU A 188 -4.28 -0.48 -23.30
N ALA A 189 -4.55 0.50 -22.42
CA ALA A 189 -5.68 0.47 -21.47
C ALA A 189 -7.07 0.23 -22.10
N PRO A 190 -7.39 0.73 -23.33
CA PRO A 190 -8.65 0.44 -24.01
C PRO A 190 -8.76 -0.96 -24.66
N MET A 191 -7.70 -1.77 -24.68
CA MET A 191 -7.74 -3.13 -25.25
C MET A 191 -8.49 -4.10 -24.33
N SER A 192 -9.11 -5.13 -24.91
CA SER A 192 -10.06 -6.05 -24.23
C SER A 192 -9.56 -6.60 -22.88
N ARG A 193 -8.27 -6.97 -22.79
CA ARG A 193 -7.63 -7.50 -21.56
C ARG A 193 -7.50 -6.46 -20.45
N PHE A 194 -7.44 -5.17 -20.77
CA PHE A 194 -7.03 -4.10 -19.86
C PHE A 194 -8.17 -3.13 -19.47
N ARG A 195 -9.38 -3.35 -19.99
CA ARG A 195 -10.50 -2.38 -19.97
C ARG A 195 -11.12 -2.02 -18.63
N LYS A 196 -11.05 -2.87 -17.59
CA LYS A 196 -11.79 -2.61 -16.34
C LYS A 196 -10.95 -2.21 -15.14
N ASP A 197 -9.74 -2.73 -14.98
CA ASP A 197 -8.96 -2.50 -13.74
C ASP A 197 -7.45 -2.42 -13.97
N TYR A 198 -7.00 -2.20 -15.21
CA TYR A 198 -5.56 -2.18 -15.51
C TYR A 198 -4.91 -0.85 -15.15
N SER A 199 -4.41 -0.78 -13.92
CA SER A 199 -3.73 0.41 -13.40
C SER A 199 -2.33 0.59 -14.02
N GLN A 200 -1.79 1.82 -13.95
CA GLN A 200 -0.41 2.10 -14.32
C GLN A 200 0.60 1.26 -13.51
N LYS A 201 0.23 0.83 -12.30
CA LYS A 201 1.06 -0.04 -11.45
C LYS A 201 1.11 -1.46 -11.99
N SER A 202 -0.03 -1.99 -12.42
CA SER A 202 -0.13 -3.28 -13.10
C SER A 202 0.72 -3.28 -14.37
N PHE A 203 0.68 -2.17 -15.12
CA PHE A 203 1.54 -1.97 -16.29
C PHE A 203 3.04 -1.94 -15.97
N ALA A 204 3.44 -1.21 -14.93
CA ALA A 204 4.84 -1.20 -14.49
C ALA A 204 5.31 -2.60 -14.05
N PHE A 205 4.44 -3.37 -13.39
CA PHE A 205 4.72 -4.74 -12.96
C PHE A 205 4.86 -5.72 -14.12
N ASP A 206 3.98 -5.62 -15.12
CA ASP A 206 4.01 -6.45 -16.32
C ASP A 206 5.22 -6.12 -17.20
N LEU A 207 5.62 -4.84 -17.29
CA LEU A 207 6.86 -4.44 -17.92
C LEU A 207 8.08 -5.01 -17.19
N ALA A 208 8.08 -5.00 -15.86
CA ALA A 208 9.15 -5.60 -15.07
C ALA A 208 9.28 -7.10 -15.37
N ARG A 209 8.16 -7.82 -15.41
CA ARG A 209 8.11 -9.24 -15.76
C ARG A 209 8.56 -9.53 -17.18
N LEU A 210 8.15 -8.70 -18.15
CA LEU A 210 8.59 -8.83 -19.54
C LEU A 210 10.10 -8.57 -19.68
N TYR A 211 10.63 -7.59 -18.95
CA TYR A 211 12.05 -7.31 -18.93
C TYR A 211 12.85 -8.46 -18.29
N ILE A 212 12.33 -9.01 -17.19
CA ILE A 212 12.89 -10.16 -16.48
C ILE A 212 12.86 -11.43 -17.33
N SER A 213 11.82 -11.66 -18.12
CA SER A 213 11.69 -12.90 -18.91
C SER A 213 12.70 -13.00 -20.05
N GLY A 214 13.35 -11.89 -20.42
CA GLY A 214 14.38 -11.85 -21.45
C GLY A 214 13.86 -12.10 -22.86
N ILE A 215 12.54 -12.05 -23.06
CA ILE A 215 11.96 -12.13 -24.40
C ILE A 215 12.24 -10.80 -25.12
N ASP A 216 12.84 -10.88 -26.29
CA ASP A 216 13.14 -9.76 -27.18
C ASP A 216 12.32 -9.80 -28.48
N GLU A 217 11.58 -10.89 -28.70
CA GLU A 217 10.79 -11.14 -29.91
C GLU A 217 9.30 -11.41 -29.60
N THR A 218 8.42 -10.81 -30.41
CA THR A 218 6.98 -11.07 -30.37
C THR A 218 6.63 -12.37 -31.11
N LYS A 219 5.39 -12.89 -30.96
CA LYS A 219 4.96 -14.06 -31.75
C LYS A 219 4.92 -13.76 -33.26
N ALA A 220 4.82 -12.50 -33.63
CA ALA A 220 4.82 -12.04 -35.01
C ALA A 220 6.23 -11.84 -35.60
N GLY A 221 7.29 -12.15 -34.83
CA GLY A 221 8.68 -12.00 -35.28
C GLY A 221 9.26 -10.60 -35.17
N LYS A 222 8.50 -9.62 -34.66
CA LYS A 222 9.00 -8.26 -34.41
C LYS A 222 9.87 -8.26 -33.16
N LYS A 223 11.09 -7.72 -33.26
CA LYS A 223 11.97 -7.48 -32.11
C LYS A 223 11.62 -6.15 -31.45
N PHE A 224 11.88 -6.05 -30.14
CA PHE A 224 11.71 -4.79 -29.41
C PHE A 224 12.89 -4.49 -28.49
N GLN A 225 13.12 -3.20 -28.28
CA GLN A 225 14.14 -2.72 -27.36
C GLN A 225 13.58 -1.61 -26.50
N PHE A 226 13.90 -1.66 -25.21
CA PHE A 226 13.61 -0.57 -24.28
C PHE A 226 14.74 0.46 -24.30
N GLY A 227 14.37 1.74 -24.32
CA GLY A 227 15.30 2.85 -24.25
C GLY A 227 15.32 3.50 -22.86
N PRO A 228 16.51 3.90 -22.38
CA PRO A 228 16.64 4.71 -21.17
C PRO A 228 16.16 6.15 -21.43
N THR A 229 15.92 6.92 -20.38
CA THR A 229 15.73 8.37 -20.49
C THR A 229 16.59 9.12 -19.48
N ARG A 230 16.88 10.38 -19.79
CA ARG A 230 17.48 11.34 -18.85
C ARG A 230 16.45 11.97 -17.91
N ASP A 231 15.16 11.89 -18.23
CA ASP A 231 14.07 12.49 -17.45
C ASP A 231 13.42 11.44 -16.53
N GLN A 232 13.89 11.37 -15.28
CA GLN A 232 13.44 10.39 -14.28
C GLN A 232 11.92 10.39 -14.06
N ASN A 233 11.24 11.52 -14.28
CA ASN A 233 9.78 11.62 -14.16
C ASN A 233 9.01 10.87 -15.25
N LYS A 234 9.66 10.51 -16.36
CA LYS A 234 9.04 9.77 -17.48
C LYS A 234 9.48 8.31 -17.55
N SER A 235 10.45 7.90 -16.76
CA SER A 235 10.86 6.50 -16.64
C SER A 235 9.96 5.73 -15.67
N ILE A 236 9.76 4.46 -15.99
CA ILE A 236 9.21 3.46 -15.09
C ILE A 236 10.42 2.73 -14.48
N ARG A 237 10.58 2.86 -13.16
CA ARG A 237 11.57 2.11 -12.39
C ARG A 237 11.17 0.64 -12.37
N ILE A 238 12.12 -0.26 -12.61
CA ILE A 238 11.96 -1.70 -12.62
C ILE A 238 13.14 -2.32 -11.88
N LEU A 239 12.89 -3.43 -11.18
CA LEU A 239 13.92 -4.27 -10.58
C LEU A 239 14.17 -5.47 -11.50
N ASP A 240 15.43 -5.74 -11.83
CA ASP A 240 15.83 -6.92 -12.61
C ASP A 240 15.88 -8.19 -11.72
N GLN A 241 16.19 -9.35 -12.31
CA GLN A 241 16.31 -10.64 -11.57
C GLN A 241 17.38 -10.64 -10.48
N ASN A 242 18.38 -9.77 -10.60
CA ASN A 242 19.51 -9.63 -9.68
C ASN A 242 19.27 -8.50 -8.65
N GLY A 243 18.11 -7.86 -8.69
CA GLY A 243 17.80 -6.69 -7.85
C GLY A 243 18.47 -5.40 -8.32
N ASN A 244 19.11 -5.36 -9.49
CA ASN A 244 19.61 -4.12 -10.07
C ASN A 244 18.47 -3.31 -10.67
N GLU A 245 18.64 -2.00 -10.59
CA GLU A 245 17.63 -1.07 -11.05
C GLU A 245 17.76 -0.76 -12.53
N GLN A 246 16.63 -0.73 -13.21
CA GLN A 246 16.54 -0.30 -14.59
C GLN A 246 15.42 0.73 -14.73
N PHE A 247 15.70 1.80 -15.47
CA PHE A 247 14.74 2.86 -15.77
C PHE A 247 14.33 2.76 -17.23
N LEU A 248 13.14 2.19 -17.47
CA LEU A 248 12.62 2.05 -18.83
C LEU A 248 11.72 3.24 -19.14
N ALA A 249 11.97 3.93 -20.24
CA ALA A 249 11.20 5.13 -20.59
C ALA A 249 10.55 5.03 -21.96
N THR A 250 11.27 4.48 -22.93
CA THR A 250 10.76 4.27 -24.29
C THR A 250 10.81 2.81 -24.67
N ILE A 251 10.00 2.47 -25.66
CA ILE A 251 10.07 1.19 -26.37
C ILE A 251 10.05 1.47 -27.86
N ARG A 252 10.81 0.66 -28.60
CA ARG A 252 10.86 0.64 -30.05
C ARG A 252 10.67 -0.79 -30.52
N PHE A 253 9.76 -0.97 -31.47
CA PHE A 253 9.65 -2.21 -32.25
C PHE A 253 10.32 -2.02 -33.62
N TYR A 254 11.03 -3.04 -34.08
CA TYR A 254 11.69 -3.07 -35.37
C TYR A 254 11.61 -4.48 -35.99
N GLU A 255 11.58 -4.51 -37.31
CA GLU A 255 11.72 -5.72 -38.12
C GLU A 255 13.19 -5.81 -38.56
N GLU A 256 13.76 -7.01 -38.53
CA GLU A 256 15.13 -7.28 -38.96
C GLU A 256 15.23 -7.39 -40.48
#